data_AF-A0A3S3Q6S6-F1
#
_entry.id   AF-A0A3S3Q6S6-F1
#
_cell.length_a   1.000
_cell.length_b   1.000
_cell.length_c   1.000
_cell.angle_alpha   90.00
_cell.angle_beta   90.00
_cell.angle_gamma   90.00
#
_symmetry.space_group_name_H-M   'P 1'
#
loop_
_entity.id
_entity.type
_entity.pdbx_description
1 polymer ?
#
loop_
_entity_poly.entity_id
_entity_poly.type
_entity_poly.pdbx_seq_one_letter_code
_entity_poly.pdbx_strand_id
1 'polypeptide(L)'
;MKFETHAEVRGIKTLKYVFPEELLRAPNSDEKLACFCAHNSTRNDTDICDEDGLLDLSQCNNGLPLVVSMPHFYPNNAKLIKKFYGIKPSEQKHKTFINVDPARMII
;
A
#
# COMPACT_ATOMS: atom_id res chain seq x y z
N MET A 1 -0.04 -3.92 9.81
CA MET A 1 0.19 -2.62 10.46
C MET A 1 1.42 -2.72 11.37
N LYS A 2 2.25 -1.67 11.43
CA LYS A 2 3.49 -1.62 12.23
C LYS A 2 3.41 -0.47 13.23
N PHE A 3 3.80 -0.70 14.49
CA PHE A 3 3.84 0.37 15.49
C PHE A 3 4.84 1.46 15.06
N GLU A 4 4.44 2.72 15.16
CA GLU A 4 5.28 3.86 14.84
C GLU A 4 5.62 4.67 16.09
N THR A 5 4.60 5.12 16.82
CA THR A 5 4.81 6.01 17.97
C THR A 5 3.61 6.03 18.93
N HIS A 6 3.83 6.57 20.13
CA HIS A 6 2.74 6.99 21.00
C HIS A 6 2.14 8.31 20.48
N ALA A 7 0.84 8.47 20.61
CA ALA A 7 0.11 9.65 20.15
C ALA A 7 -0.99 10.03 21.16
N GLU A 8 -1.63 11.18 20.92
CA GLU A 8 -2.80 11.61 21.66
C GLU A 8 -3.86 12.13 20.68
N VAL A 9 -5.08 11.63 20.80
CA VAL A 9 -6.23 12.08 20.01
C VAL A 9 -7.31 12.54 20.97
N ARG A 10 -7.62 13.84 20.95
CA ARG A 10 -8.66 14.46 21.80
C ARG A 10 -8.50 14.11 23.30
N GLY A 11 -7.27 14.13 23.82
CA GLY A 11 -6.97 13.81 25.22
C GLY A 11 -6.87 12.31 25.54
N ILE A 12 -7.08 11.44 24.57
CA ILE A 12 -6.94 9.98 24.73
C ILE A 12 -5.54 9.58 24.26
N LYS A 13 -4.77 8.93 25.13
CA LYS A 13 -3.48 8.33 24.77
C LYS A 13 -3.72 7.15 23.84
N THR A 14 -3.08 7.18 22.66
CA THR A 14 -3.23 6.15 21.64
C THR A 14 -1.87 5.63 21.19
N LEU A 15 -1.86 4.45 20.57
CA LEU A 15 -0.72 3.92 19.84
C LEU A 15 -0.95 4.13 18.35
N LYS A 16 -0.03 4.82 17.68
CA LYS A 16 -0.08 5.04 16.23
C LYS A 16 0.58 3.86 15.52
N TYR A 17 -0.19 3.22 14.64
CA TYR A 17 0.30 2.19 13.75
C TYR A 17 0.19 2.66 12.29
N VAL A 18 1.17 2.32 11.48
CA VAL A 18 1.21 2.66 10.06
C VAL A 18 1.09 1.42 9.18
N PHE A 19 0.59 1.61 7.97
CA PHE A 19 0.65 0.57 6.95
C PHE A 19 2.13 0.32 6.58
N PRO A 20 2.63 -0.92 6.64
CA PRO A 20 4.02 -1.22 6.29
C PRO A 20 4.19 -1.13 4.78
N GLU A 21 5.06 -0.23 4.33
CA GLU A 21 5.35 0.01 2.91
C GLU A 21 5.90 -1.25 2.22
N GLU A 22 6.52 -2.14 3.00
CA GLU A 22 7.07 -3.41 2.54
C GLU A 22 5.99 -4.35 1.99
N LEU A 23 4.72 -4.21 2.42
CA LEU A 23 3.61 -5.06 1.96
C LEU A 23 3.13 -4.76 0.53
N LEU A 24 3.59 -3.66 -0.07
CA LEU A 24 3.29 -3.31 -1.46
C LEU A 24 4.53 -3.41 -2.36
N ARG A 25 5.58 -4.11 -1.95
CA ARG A 25 6.73 -4.34 -2.83
C ARG A 25 6.40 -5.39 -3.89
N ALA A 26 7.04 -5.25 -5.04
CA ALA A 26 7.01 -6.24 -6.10
C ALA A 26 7.73 -7.53 -5.66
N PRO A 27 7.34 -8.73 -6.16
CA PRO A 27 8.01 -9.98 -5.82
C PRO A 27 9.49 -10.04 -6.22
N ASN A 28 9.88 -9.29 -7.25
CA ASN A 28 11.29 -9.15 -7.65
C ASN A 28 12.13 -8.40 -6.59
N SER A 29 11.50 -7.58 -5.75
CA SER A 29 12.09 -6.85 -4.62
C SER A 29 11.95 -7.61 -3.29
N ASP A 30 10.91 -8.41 -3.12
CA ASP A 30 10.69 -9.29 -1.95
C ASP A 30 9.96 -10.58 -2.34
N GLU A 31 10.70 -11.68 -2.45
CA GLU A 31 10.19 -13.00 -2.86
C GLU A 31 9.04 -13.50 -1.97
N LYS A 32 8.95 -13.05 -0.71
CA LYS A 32 7.85 -13.43 0.20
C LYS A 32 6.49 -12.95 -0.29
N LEU A 33 6.46 -11.96 -1.19
CA LEU A 33 5.25 -11.38 -1.74
C LEU A 33 4.83 -12.01 -3.06
N ALA A 34 5.58 -12.98 -3.59
CA ALA A 34 5.26 -13.66 -4.85
C ALA A 34 3.85 -14.25 -4.88
N CYS A 35 3.31 -14.69 -3.75
CA CYS A 35 1.95 -15.22 -3.65
C CYS A 35 0.83 -14.19 -3.81
N PHE A 36 1.12 -12.88 -3.68
CA PHE A 36 0.16 -11.81 -3.97
C PHE A 36 0.03 -11.54 -5.47
N CYS A 37 0.86 -12.18 -6.29
CA CYS A 37 0.83 -12.08 -7.73
C CYS A 37 0.11 -13.28 -8.34
N ALA A 38 -0.96 -13.00 -9.06
CA ALA A 38 -1.73 -14.03 -9.74
C ALA A 38 -0.93 -14.56 -10.93
N HIS A 39 -0.35 -15.76 -10.78
CA HIS A 39 0.53 -16.40 -11.76
C HIS A 39 -0.10 -16.78 -13.13
N ASN A 40 -1.30 -16.27 -13.45
CA ASN A 40 -2.07 -16.59 -14.66
C ASN A 40 -2.43 -15.37 -15.52
N SER A 41 -1.73 -14.25 -15.35
CA SER A 41 -1.80 -13.14 -16.31
C SER A 41 -1.06 -13.53 -17.59
N THR A 42 -1.70 -14.37 -18.40
CA THR A 42 -1.36 -14.73 -19.80
C THR A 42 -1.46 -13.54 -20.76
N ARG A 43 -1.25 -12.32 -20.27
CA ARG A 43 -1.19 -11.11 -21.08
C ARG A 43 0.27 -10.69 -21.15
N ASN A 44 0.81 -10.69 -22.36
CA ASN A 44 2.13 -10.19 -22.77
C ASN A 44 2.37 -8.69 -22.43
N ASP A 45 1.64 -8.11 -21.48
CA ASP A 45 1.76 -6.73 -21.07
C ASP A 45 2.43 -6.70 -19.70
N THR A 46 3.61 -6.10 -19.64
CA THR A 46 4.35 -5.64 -18.43
C THR A 46 3.69 -6.05 -17.12
N ASP A 47 4.27 -7.04 -16.43
CA ASP A 47 3.68 -7.59 -15.23
C ASP A 47 3.55 -6.47 -14.17
N ILE A 48 2.31 -6.10 -13.84
CA ILE A 48 2.01 -5.17 -12.74
C ILE A 48 2.69 -5.63 -11.45
N CYS A 49 2.94 -6.92 -11.33
CA CYS A 49 3.70 -7.50 -10.24
C CYS A 49 5.16 -7.08 -10.18
N ASP A 50 5.78 -6.65 -11.28
CA ASP A 50 7.18 -6.18 -11.26
C ASP A 50 7.31 -4.74 -10.75
N GLU A 51 6.20 -4.06 -10.45
CA GLU A 51 6.14 -2.65 -10.10
C GLU A 51 5.83 -2.47 -8.61
N ASP A 52 6.78 -1.93 -7.83
CA ASP A 52 6.54 -1.59 -6.42
C ASP A 52 5.36 -0.61 -6.26
N GLY A 53 4.66 -0.69 -5.13
CA GLY A 53 3.56 0.18 -4.75
C GLY A 53 2.20 -0.20 -5.33
N LEU A 54 2.13 -1.30 -6.09
CA LEU A 54 0.91 -1.80 -6.72
C LEU A 54 0.52 -3.18 -6.18
N LEU A 55 -0.79 -3.44 -6.13
CA LEU A 55 -1.34 -4.76 -5.82
C LEU A 55 -2.48 -5.08 -6.79
N ASP A 56 -2.40 -6.23 -7.44
CA ASP A 56 -3.46 -6.74 -8.31
C ASP A 56 -4.61 -7.34 -7.48
N LEU A 57 -5.82 -6.83 -7.69
CA LEU A 57 -7.04 -7.33 -7.07
C LEU A 57 -7.97 -8.03 -8.07
N SER A 58 -7.47 -8.41 -9.25
CA SER A 58 -8.24 -9.09 -10.29
C SER A 58 -8.90 -10.38 -9.77
N GLN A 59 -8.17 -11.18 -8.99
CA GLN A 59 -8.68 -12.41 -8.39
C GLN A 59 -9.81 -12.16 -7.39
N CYS A 60 -9.81 -11.01 -6.71
CA CYS A 60 -10.85 -10.63 -5.74
C CYS A 60 -12.11 -10.07 -6.43
N ASN A 61 -12.01 -9.68 -7.71
CA ASN A 61 -13.05 -8.93 -8.42
C ASN A 61 -13.42 -9.61 -9.75
N ASN A 62 -13.57 -10.94 -9.76
CA ASN A 62 -14.02 -11.72 -10.91
C ASN A 62 -13.21 -11.47 -12.20
N GLY A 63 -11.90 -11.27 -12.08
CA GLY A 63 -10.99 -11.04 -13.21
C GLY A 63 -11.02 -9.63 -13.81
N LEU A 64 -11.72 -8.68 -13.18
CA LEU A 64 -11.65 -7.27 -13.58
C LEU A 64 -10.21 -6.74 -13.39
N PRO A 65 -9.68 -5.92 -14.32
CA PRO A 65 -8.31 -5.41 -14.24
C PRO A 65 -8.19 -4.27 -13.21
N LEU A 66 -8.41 -4.59 -11.93
CA LEU A 66 -8.36 -3.65 -10.81
C LEU A 66 -7.03 -3.77 -10.08
N VAL A 67 -6.32 -2.64 -10.01
CA VAL A 67 -5.06 -2.50 -9.30
C VAL A 67 -5.22 -1.43 -8.24
N VAL A 68 -4.72 -1.68 -7.04
CA VAL A 68 -4.71 -0.69 -5.96
C VAL A 68 -3.29 -0.20 -5.66
N SER A 69 -3.20 1.05 -5.27
CA SER A 69 -2.00 1.69 -4.77
C SER A 69 -2.35 2.57 -3.58
N MET A 70 -1.33 3.04 -2.88
CA MET A 70 -1.50 4.18 -1.98
C MET A 70 -1.78 5.47 -2.79
N PRO A 71 -2.39 6.50 -2.18
CA PRO A 71 -2.72 7.74 -2.88
C PRO A 71 -1.50 8.40 -3.53
N HIS A 72 -1.66 8.87 -4.76
CA HIS A 72 -0.57 9.46 -5.56
C HIS A 72 0.67 8.54 -5.69
N PHE A 73 0.48 7.22 -5.62
CA PHE A 73 1.54 6.20 -5.64
C PHE A 73 2.56 6.30 -4.48
N TYR A 74 2.31 7.10 -3.44
CA TYR A 74 3.23 7.20 -2.30
C TYR A 74 3.48 5.83 -1.62
N PRO A 75 4.68 5.47 -1.15
CA PRO A 75 5.96 6.15 -1.32
C PRO A 75 6.73 5.70 -2.58
N ASN A 76 6.16 4.77 -3.35
CA ASN A 76 6.86 3.99 -4.37
C ASN A 76 6.50 4.40 -5.80
N ASN A 77 7.04 3.68 -6.78
CA ASN A 77 6.69 3.79 -8.19
C ASN A 77 6.95 5.15 -8.86
N ALA A 78 8.23 5.53 -8.96
CA ALA A 78 8.65 6.75 -9.65
C ALA A 78 8.21 6.82 -11.13
N LYS A 79 8.02 5.66 -11.78
CA LYS A 79 7.56 5.54 -13.17
C LYS A 79 6.11 6.02 -13.29
N LEU A 80 5.20 5.54 -12.45
CA LEU A 80 3.81 5.99 -12.44
C LEU A 80 3.66 7.43 -11.97
N ILE A 81 4.47 7.88 -11.00
CA ILE A 81 4.50 9.28 -10.57
C ILE A 81 4.80 10.23 -11.74
N LYS A 82 5.76 9.87 -12.60
CA LYS A 82 6.14 10.67 -13.79
C LYS A 82 5.16 10.53 -14.96
N LYS A 83 4.41 9.43 -15.02
CA LYS A 83 3.49 9.13 -16.13
C LYS A 83 2.23 9.99 -16.11
N PHE A 84 1.77 10.41 -14.93
CA PHE A 84 0.51 11.12 -14.78
C PHE A 84 0.71 12.57 -14.31
N TYR A 85 -0.01 13.50 -14.93
CA TYR A 85 0.00 14.90 -14.52
C TYR A 85 -0.70 15.09 -13.16
N GLY A 86 -0.16 15.98 -12.33
CA GLY A 86 -0.75 16.35 -11.04
C GLY A 86 -0.46 15.39 -9.87
N ILE A 87 0.35 14.35 -10.09
CA ILE A 87 0.75 13.44 -9.02
C ILE A 87 1.79 14.10 -8.10
N LYS A 88 1.47 14.20 -6.80
CA LYS A 88 2.32 14.82 -5.78
C LYS A 88 2.34 13.95 -4.52
N PRO A 89 3.20 12.91 -4.45
CA PRO A 89 3.32 12.06 -3.27
C PRO A 89 3.68 12.88 -2.03
N SER A 90 3.07 12.56 -0.89
CA SER A 90 3.31 13.26 0.38
C SER A 90 3.04 12.31 1.52
N GLU A 91 4.04 12.05 2.36
CA GLU A 91 3.88 11.20 3.54
C GLU A 91 2.76 11.72 4.46
N GLN A 92 2.74 13.02 4.73
CA GLN A 92 1.73 13.64 5.60
C GLN A 92 0.29 13.41 5.12
N LYS A 93 0.07 13.35 3.79
CA LYS A 93 -1.27 13.24 3.20
C LYS A 93 -1.64 11.82 2.79
N HIS A 94 -0.67 10.99 2.44
CA HIS A 94 -0.91 9.72 1.75
C HIS A 94 -0.41 8.50 2.52
N LYS A 95 0.26 8.68 3.66
CA LYS A 95 0.56 7.57 4.57
C LYS A 95 -0.71 7.13 5.29
N THR A 96 -1.02 5.83 5.20
CA THR A 96 -2.12 5.23 5.95
C THR A 96 -1.67 4.92 7.38
N PHE A 97 -2.44 5.39 8.36
CA PHE A 97 -2.20 5.10 9.77
C PHE A 97 -3.52 4.93 10.53
N ILE A 98 -3.44 4.26 11.68
CA ILE A 98 -4.52 4.15 12.66
C ILE A 98 -3.97 4.54 14.03
N ASN A 99 -4.76 5.23 14.82
CA ASN A 99 -4.48 5.44 16.24
C ASN A 99 -5.39 4.49 17.01
N VAL A 100 -4.85 3.68 17.92
CA VAL A 100 -5.63 2.73 18.71
C VAL A 100 -5.56 3.12 20.18
N ASP A 101 -6.69 3.25 20.87
CA ASP A 101 -6.76 3.32 22.33
C ASP A 101 -6.42 1.91 22.89
N PRO A 102 -5.24 1.71 23.49
CA PRO A 102 -4.83 0.39 23.96
C PRO A 102 -5.65 -0.10 25.17
N ALA A 103 -6.33 0.80 25.90
CA ALA A 103 -7.14 0.42 27.05
C ALA A 103 -8.51 -0.14 26.64
N ARG A 104 -9.04 0.29 25.49
CA ARG A 104 -10.38 -0.09 25.00
C ARG A 104 -10.39 -0.83 23.68
N MET A 105 -9.24 -0.90 22.99
CA MET A 105 -9.08 -1.49 21.66
C MET A 105 -9.99 -0.87 20.59
N ILE A 106 -10.18 0.46 20.65
CA ILE A 106 -10.95 1.24 19.68
C ILE A 106 -10.02 2.16 18.87
N ILE A 107 -10.46 2.55 17.67
CA ILE A 107 -9.75 3.46 16.75
C ILE A 107 -10.31 4.87 16.86
#